data_AF-A0A7S3UQZ4-F1
#
_entry.id   AF-A0A7S3UQZ4-F1
#
_cell.length_a   1.000
_cell.length_b   1.000
_cell.length_c   1.000
_cell.angle_alpha   90.00
_cell.angle_beta   90.00
_cell.angle_gamma   90.00
#
_symmetry.space_group_name_H-M   'P 1'
#
loop_
_entity.id
_entity.type
_entity.pdbx_description
1 polymer ?
#
loop_
_entity_poly.entity_id
_entity_poly.type
_entity_poly.pdbx_seq_one_letter_code
_entity_poly.pdbx_strand_id
1 'polypeptide(L)'
;NSIPEATKADEKAGKVRPVMAVVHAGWCHACAELKMQVSKNQNIEYMSKDFIMVNCPAGSEHEPKKDKWGTKFEPDGAYYPRIIFLTHKGNRLPVINPDKDEEDQHQYFYNHPDQVEQAMTNALAA
;
A
#
# COMPACT_ATOMS: atom_id res chain seq x y z
N ASN A 1 6.12 3.59 12.85
CA ASN A 1 4.71 3.46 13.28
C ASN A 1 4.14 2.17 12.75
N SER A 2 3.71 1.27 13.63
CA SER A 2 3.03 0.05 13.20
C SER A 2 1.59 0.36 12.74
N ILE A 3 1.02 -0.47 11.86
CA ILE A 3 -0.38 -0.30 11.41
C ILE A 3 -1.37 -0.19 12.57
N PRO A 4 -1.31 -1.04 13.63
CA PRO A 4 -2.23 -0.94 14.75
C PRO A 4 -2.15 0.39 15.51
N GLU A 5 -0.97 0.98 15.61
CA GLU A 5 -0.81 2.29 16.26
C GLU A 5 -1.37 3.42 15.39
N ALA A 6 -1.08 3.37 14.09
CA ALA A 6 -1.52 4.38 13.14
C ALA A 6 -3.06 4.40 12.99
N THR A 7 -3.69 3.23 12.97
CA THR A 7 -5.15 3.06 12.89
C THR A 7 -5.86 3.50 14.18
N LYS A 8 -5.33 3.13 15.37
CA LYS A 8 -5.89 3.60 16.65
C LYS A 8 -5.87 5.12 16.80
N ALA A 9 -4.81 5.78 16.34
CA ALA A 9 -4.72 7.23 16.37
C ALA A 9 -5.78 7.90 15.48
N ASP A 10 -6.05 7.31 14.31
CA ASP A 10 -7.08 7.79 13.38
C ASP A 10 -8.49 7.61 13.95
N GLU A 11 -8.79 6.43 14.50
CA GLU A 11 -10.06 6.14 15.16
C GLU A 11 -10.33 7.09 16.32
N LYS A 12 -9.31 7.38 17.15
CA LYS A 12 -9.43 8.34 18.25
C LYS A 12 -9.71 9.76 17.77
N ALA A 13 -9.27 10.12 16.56
CA ALA A 13 -9.57 11.40 15.93
C ALA A 13 -10.96 11.44 15.27
N GLY A 14 -11.76 10.38 15.41
CA GLY A 14 -13.08 10.27 14.78
C GLY A 14 -13.00 10.01 13.27
N LYS A 15 -11.85 9.55 12.78
CA LYS A 15 -11.61 9.21 11.37
C LYS A 15 -11.53 7.68 11.22
N VAL A 16 -11.84 7.19 10.02
CA VAL A 16 -11.81 5.77 9.67
C VAL A 16 -11.12 5.58 8.31
N ARG A 17 -9.98 6.25 8.14
CA ARG A 17 -9.25 6.25 6.88
C ARG A 17 -8.66 4.87 6.58
N PRO A 18 -8.73 4.40 5.32
CA PRO A 18 -8.03 3.20 4.91
C PRO A 18 -6.50 3.38 5.02
N VAL A 19 -5.81 2.26 5.18
CA VAL A 19 -4.35 2.19 5.21
C VAL A 19 -3.85 1.90 3.82
N MET A 20 -2.88 2.68 3.35
CA MET A 20 -2.10 2.39 2.15
C MET A 20 -0.70 2.01 2.58
N ALA A 21 -0.36 0.73 2.42
CA ALA A 21 0.93 0.21 2.82
C ALA A 21 1.81 -0.04 1.60
N VAL A 22 2.97 0.61 1.57
CA VAL A 22 3.93 0.53 0.46
C VAL A 22 5.09 -0.35 0.87
N VAL A 23 5.16 -1.54 0.29
CA VAL A 23 6.23 -2.50 0.51
C VAL A 23 7.29 -2.34 -0.58
N HIS A 24 8.52 -2.04 -0.18
CA HIS A 24 9.63 -1.77 -1.11
C HIS A 24 10.96 -2.24 -0.55
N ALA A 25 12.00 -2.26 -1.37
CA ALA A 25 13.35 -2.56 -0.94
C ALA A 25 14.32 -1.45 -1.35
N GLY A 26 15.31 -1.15 -0.50
CA GLY A 26 16.29 -0.08 -0.78
C GLY A 26 17.18 -0.37 -2.00
N TRP A 27 17.35 -1.64 -2.37
CA TRP A 27 18.12 -2.08 -3.53
C TRP A 27 17.26 -2.34 -4.79
N CYS A 28 15.97 -2.00 -4.75
CA CYS A 28 15.03 -2.25 -5.84
C CYS A 28 14.94 -1.04 -6.78
N HIS A 29 15.36 -1.20 -8.04
CA HIS A 29 15.33 -0.12 -9.04
C HIS A 29 13.91 0.35 -9.35
N ALA A 30 12.98 -0.58 -9.58
CA ALA A 30 11.56 -0.26 -9.83
C ALA A 30 10.92 0.51 -8.67
N CYS A 31 11.33 0.23 -7.44
CA CYS A 31 10.87 0.93 -6.26
C CYS A 31 11.35 2.39 -6.22
N ALA A 32 12.62 2.63 -6.58
CA ALA A 32 13.17 3.96 -6.67
C ALA A 32 12.48 4.78 -7.77
N GLU A 33 12.22 4.15 -8.93
CA GLU A 33 11.51 4.78 -10.04
C GLU A 33 10.07 5.14 -9.67
N LEU A 34 9.29 4.17 -9.17
CA LEU A 34 7.90 4.42 -8.74
C LEU A 34 7.83 5.52 -7.69
N LYS A 35 8.73 5.52 -6.70
CA LYS A 35 8.79 6.57 -5.68
C LYS A 35 8.99 7.95 -6.30
N MET A 36 9.89 8.09 -7.27
CA MET A 36 10.12 9.36 -7.95
C MET A 36 8.92 9.83 -8.78
N GLN A 37 8.23 8.90 -9.44
CA GLN A 37 7.04 9.22 -10.24
C GLN A 37 5.87 9.64 -9.33
N VAL A 38 5.60 8.86 -8.28
CA VAL A 38 4.56 9.13 -7.28
C VAL A 38 4.79 10.46 -6.56
N SER A 39 6.03 10.77 -6.18
CA SER A 39 6.33 12.02 -5.46
C SER A 39 6.17 13.29 -6.30
N LYS A 40 6.04 13.16 -7.63
CA LYS A 40 5.82 14.28 -8.55
C LYS A 40 4.36 14.43 -8.95
N ASN A 41 3.50 13.44 -8.63
CA ASN A 41 2.08 13.48 -8.96
C ASN A 41 1.31 14.18 -7.83
N GLN A 42 0.73 15.35 -8.16
CA GLN A 42 -0.04 16.18 -7.22
C GLN A 42 -1.37 15.55 -6.80
N ASN A 43 -1.99 14.74 -7.65
CA ASN A 43 -3.23 14.04 -7.32
C ASN A 43 -2.98 12.98 -6.25
N ILE A 44 -1.92 12.18 -6.40
CA ILE A 44 -1.53 11.19 -5.39
C ILE A 44 -1.17 11.89 -4.07
N GLU A 45 -0.45 13.03 -4.13
CA GLU A 45 -0.18 13.83 -2.94
C GLU A 45 -1.48 14.29 -2.26
N TYR A 46 -2.45 14.79 -3.02
CA TYR A 46 -3.75 15.22 -2.49
C TYR A 46 -4.51 14.05 -1.85
N MET A 47 -4.68 12.94 -2.59
CA MET A 47 -5.40 11.75 -2.11
C MET A 47 -4.71 11.11 -0.92
N SER A 48 -3.38 11.19 -0.79
CA SER A 48 -2.64 10.58 0.33
C SER A 48 -3.10 11.09 1.71
N LYS A 49 -3.76 12.26 1.77
CA LYS A 49 -4.34 12.82 3.01
C LYS A 49 -5.54 12.02 3.52
N ASP A 50 -6.24 11.31 2.63
CA ASP A 50 -7.38 10.45 2.94
C ASP A 50 -6.97 9.05 3.35
N PHE A 51 -5.66 8.76 3.38
CA PHE A 51 -5.10 7.49 3.80
C PHE A 51 -4.23 7.62 5.05
N ILE A 52 -4.10 6.50 5.75
CA ILE A 52 -3.01 6.25 6.69
C ILE A 52 -1.86 5.64 5.88
N MET A 53 -0.85 6.46 5.56
CA MET A 53 0.29 6.04 4.76
C MET A 53 1.31 5.27 5.62
N VAL A 54 1.63 4.04 5.22
CA VAL A 54 2.58 3.18 5.93
C VAL A 54 3.69 2.73 4.99
N ASN A 55 4.93 2.97 5.41
CA ASN A 55 6.11 2.58 4.66
C ASN A 55 6.69 1.27 5.21
N CYS A 56 6.84 0.26 4.35
CA CYS A 56 7.28 -1.09 4.71
C CYS A 56 8.57 -1.46 3.94
N PRO A 57 9.74 -0.92 4.32
CA PRO A 57 11.01 -1.31 3.72
C PRO A 57 11.39 -2.76 4.08
N ALA A 58 11.83 -3.52 3.09
CA ALA A 58 12.36 -4.87 3.22
C ALA A 58 13.59 -4.91 4.14
N GLY A 59 13.72 -5.97 4.94
CA GLY A 59 14.81 -6.18 5.88
C GLY A 59 14.76 -5.27 7.11
N SER A 60 13.65 -4.57 7.35
CA SER A 60 13.48 -3.67 8.49
C SER A 60 12.49 -4.22 9.52
N GLU A 61 12.47 -3.65 10.72
CA GLU A 61 11.43 -3.93 11.71
C GLU A 61 10.00 -3.59 11.23
N HIS A 62 9.89 -2.74 10.20
CA HIS A 62 8.65 -2.33 9.56
C HIS A 62 8.26 -3.26 8.39
N GLU A 63 9.11 -4.22 8.04
CA GLU A 63 8.74 -5.30 7.12
C GLU A 63 7.64 -6.14 7.77
N PRO A 64 6.53 -6.42 7.05
CA PRO A 64 5.49 -7.31 7.55
C PRO A 64 6.04 -8.72 7.79
N LYS A 65 6.37 -9.03 9.05
CA LYS A 65 6.83 -10.38 9.40
C LYS A 65 5.73 -11.39 9.08
N LYS A 66 6.12 -12.52 8.48
CA LYS A 66 5.20 -13.58 8.01
C LYS A 66 4.23 -14.08 9.08
N ASP A 67 4.66 -14.11 10.33
CA ASP A 67 3.90 -14.57 11.50
C ASP A 67 2.75 -13.62 11.91
N LYS A 68 2.88 -12.32 11.66
CA LYS A 68 1.90 -11.30 12.09
C LYS A 68 1.08 -10.70 10.95
N TRP A 69 1.65 -10.65 9.76
CA TRP A 69 1.10 -9.87 8.64
C TRP A 69 1.29 -10.54 7.27
N GLY A 70 1.98 -11.69 7.18
CA GLY A 70 2.40 -12.31 5.92
C GLY A 70 1.32 -12.42 4.86
N THR A 71 0.18 -13.06 5.15
CA THR A 71 -0.91 -13.23 4.16
C THR A 71 -1.58 -11.93 3.73
N LYS A 72 -1.48 -10.87 4.54
CA LYS A 72 -2.03 -9.56 4.18
C LYS A 72 -1.12 -8.81 3.21
N PHE A 73 0.19 -9.06 3.25
CA PHE A 73 1.20 -8.28 2.54
C PHE A 73 1.99 -9.02 1.46
N GLU A 74 1.88 -10.35 1.45
CA GLU A 74 2.37 -11.26 0.41
C GLU A 74 1.20 -12.12 -0.10
N PRO A 75 0.05 -11.53 -0.50
CA PRO A 75 -1.13 -12.29 -0.93
C PRO A 75 -0.85 -13.19 -2.14
N ASP A 76 0.08 -12.78 -2.99
CA ASP A 76 0.43 -13.42 -4.26
C ASP A 76 1.96 -13.51 -4.47
N GLY A 77 2.74 -13.35 -3.40
CA GLY A 77 4.20 -13.52 -3.42
C GLY A 77 5.00 -12.40 -2.76
N ALA A 78 6.32 -12.62 -2.70
CA ALA A 78 7.29 -11.71 -2.08
C ALA A 78 8.16 -11.02 -3.16
N TYR A 79 7.62 -9.98 -3.80
CA TYR A 79 8.26 -9.18 -4.87
C TYR A 79 8.15 -7.68 -4.62
N TYR A 80 8.98 -6.82 -5.21
CA TYR A 80 8.92 -5.38 -4.94
C TYR A 80 8.83 -4.54 -6.23
N PRO A 81 8.19 -3.36 -6.20
CA PRO A 81 7.35 -2.82 -5.12
C PRO A 81 5.95 -3.48 -5.05
N ARG A 82 5.30 -3.38 -3.89
CA ARG A 82 3.88 -3.72 -3.69
C ARG A 82 3.14 -2.60 -2.98
N ILE A 83 1.91 -2.36 -3.39
CA ILE A 83 0.99 -1.47 -2.65
C ILE A 83 -0.22 -2.28 -2.22
N ILE A 84 -0.46 -2.31 -0.91
CA ILE A 84 -1.56 -3.04 -0.29
C ILE A 84 -2.48 -2.05 0.42
N PHE A 85 -3.77 -2.15 0.13
CA PHE A 85 -4.79 -1.36 0.82
C PHE A 85 -5.46 -2.19 1.92
N LEU A 86 -5.63 -1.59 3.09
CA LEU A 86 -6.33 -2.19 4.22
C LEU A 86 -7.42 -1.25 4.72
N THR A 87 -8.49 -1.81 5.26
CA THR A 87 -9.46 -1.09 6.10
C THR A 87 -8.77 -0.50 7.34
N HIS A 88 -9.45 0.44 8.02
CA HIS A 88 -8.98 0.96 9.32
C HIS A 88 -8.81 -0.13 10.40
N LYS A 89 -9.48 -1.29 10.24
CA LYS A 89 -9.34 -2.47 11.12
C LYS A 89 -8.15 -3.37 10.75
N GLY A 90 -7.40 -3.02 9.71
CA GLY A 90 -6.28 -3.79 9.20
C GLY A 90 -6.65 -5.03 8.39
N ASN A 91 -7.90 -5.14 7.91
CA ASN A 91 -8.31 -6.16 6.94
C ASN A 91 -8.00 -5.71 5.52
N ARG A 92 -7.52 -6.61 4.65
CA ARG A 92 -7.17 -6.29 3.27
C ARG A 92 -8.41 -5.90 2.46
N LEU A 93 -8.31 -4.80 1.71
CA LEU A 93 -9.30 -4.41 0.71
C LEU A 93 -9.06 -5.18 -0.60
N PRO A 94 -10.11 -5.55 -1.35
CA PRO A 94 -9.99 -6.29 -2.61
C PRO A 94 -9.57 -5.35 -3.75
N VAL A 95 -8.43 -4.69 -3.60
CA VAL A 95 -7.89 -3.73 -4.57
C VAL A 95 -6.55 -4.26 -5.09
N ILE A 96 -6.51 -4.49 -6.40
CA ILE A 96 -5.32 -4.87 -7.16
C ILE A 96 -4.94 -3.73 -8.12
N ASN A 97 -3.78 -3.84 -8.77
CA ASN A 97 -3.40 -2.92 -9.82
C ASN A 97 -4.48 -2.95 -10.92
N PRO A 98 -4.99 -1.79 -11.38
CA PRO A 98 -6.03 -1.71 -12.42
C PRO A 98 -5.64 -2.35 -13.77
N ASP A 99 -4.34 -2.54 -14.03
CA ASP A 99 -3.83 -3.20 -15.23
C ASP A 99 -3.69 -4.73 -15.05
N LYS A 100 -4.25 -5.28 -13.97
CA LYS A 100 -4.15 -6.70 -13.57
C LYS A 100 -5.52 -7.30 -13.29
N ASP A 101 -5.62 -8.60 -13.52
CA ASP A 101 -6.78 -9.43 -13.19
C ASP A 101 -6.46 -10.47 -12.11
N GLU A 102 -7.47 -11.19 -11.61
CA GLU A 102 -7.31 -12.21 -10.55
C GLU A 102 -6.45 -13.41 -10.98
N GLU A 103 -6.24 -13.61 -12.27
CA GLU A 103 -5.38 -14.67 -12.83
C GLU A 103 -3.92 -14.23 -12.98
N ASP A 104 -3.63 -12.92 -12.92
CA ASP A 104 -2.28 -12.42 -13.07
C ASP A 104 -1.38 -12.81 -11.92
N GLN A 105 -0.11 -13.05 -12.25
CA GLN A 105 0.96 -13.06 -11.26
C GLN A 105 1.34 -11.61 -10.93
N HIS A 106 1.56 -11.32 -9.65
CA HIS A 106 1.98 -10.01 -9.15
C HIS A 106 0.92 -8.90 -9.30
N GLN A 107 -0.30 -9.19 -8.84
CA GLN A 107 -1.48 -8.30 -8.86
C GLN A 107 -1.27 -6.97 -8.13
N TYR A 108 -0.35 -6.92 -7.17
CA TYR A 108 -0.08 -5.74 -6.35
C TYR A 108 1.21 -5.03 -6.77
N PHE A 109 1.81 -5.39 -7.90
CA PHE A 109 2.94 -4.68 -8.48
C PHE A 109 2.46 -3.40 -9.15
N TYR A 110 3.12 -2.27 -8.90
CA TYR A 110 2.83 -0.99 -9.54
C TYR A 110 4.12 -0.41 -10.11
N ASN A 111 4.07 0.12 -11.32
CA ASN A 111 5.21 0.75 -11.98
C ASN A 111 4.89 2.12 -12.58
N HIS A 112 3.62 2.54 -12.57
CA HIS A 112 3.18 3.85 -13.05
C HIS A 112 2.29 4.56 -12.02
N PRO A 113 2.34 5.90 -11.94
CA PRO A 113 1.55 6.66 -10.98
C PRO A 113 0.04 6.54 -11.24
N ASP A 114 -0.39 6.46 -12.50
CA ASP A 114 -1.82 6.37 -12.85
C ASP A 114 -2.47 5.11 -12.29
N GLN A 115 -1.72 3.99 -12.26
CA GLN A 115 -2.16 2.75 -11.61
C GLN A 115 -2.37 2.95 -10.10
N VAL A 116 -1.47 3.69 -9.45
CA VAL A 116 -1.56 3.99 -8.02
C VAL A 116 -2.76 4.89 -7.75
N GLU A 117 -2.96 5.93 -8.55
CA GLU A 117 -4.09 6.87 -8.43
C GLU A 117 -5.44 6.16 -8.57
N GLN A 118 -5.58 5.30 -9.57
CA GLN A 118 -6.79 4.52 -9.76
C GLN A 118 -7.01 3.51 -8.64
N ALA A 119 -5.97 2.83 -8.17
CA ALA A 119 -6.07 1.91 -7.04
C ALA A 119 -6.43 2.63 -5.73
N MET A 120 -5.91 3.84 -5.50
CA MET A 120 -6.32 4.69 -4.38
C MET A 120 -7.81 5.07 -4.50
N THR A 121 -8.28 5.40 -5.70
CA THR A 121 -9.70 5.70 -5.94
C THR A 121 -10.58 4.50 -5.60
N ASN A 122 -10.19 3.31 -6.06
CA ASN A 122 -10.91 2.06 -5.76
C ASN A 122 -10.92 1.75 -4.25
N ALA A 123 -9.81 2.01 -3.56
CA ALA A 123 -9.71 1.79 -2.12
C ALA A 123 -10.58 2.74 -1.28
N LEU A 124 -10.84 3.95 -1.75
CA LEU A 124 -11.78 4.88 -1.09
C LEU A 124 -13.25 4.52 -1.33
N ALA A 125 -13.54 3.74 -2.38
CA ALA A 125 -14.89 3.31 -2.74
C ALA A 125 -15.29 1.93 -2.18
N ALA A 126 -14.34 1.20 -1.57
CA ALA A 126 -14.52 -0.16 -1.04
C ALA A 126 -15.02 -0.21 0.40
#